data_AF-A0A2K2FH31-F1
#
_entry.id   AF-A0A2K2FH31-F1
#
_cell.length_a   1.000
_cell.length_b   1.000
_cell.length_c   1.000
_cell.angle_alpha   90.00
_cell.angle_beta   90.00
_cell.angle_gamma   90.00
#
_symmetry.space_group_name_H-M   'P 1'
#
loop_
_entity.id
_entity.type
_entity.pdbx_description
1 polymer ?
#
loop_
_entity_poly.entity_id
_entity_poly.type
_entity_poly.pdbx_seq_one_letter_code
_entity_poly.pdbx_strand_id
1 'polypeptide(L)' 'MDMKKPLNPMAVAPHSFPAWPPSPMLAHAYVPFQHMGNIFNPMEGLSKGTIFPELYRPYGVDPEYTVDA' A
#
# COMPACT_ATOMS: atom_id res chain seq x y z
N MET A 1 -16.84 19.77 18.32
CA MET A 1 -17.11 18.65 17.40
C MET A 1 -16.57 19.08 16.05
N ASP A 2 -15.26 19.07 15.91
CA ASP A 2 -14.60 19.56 14.70
C ASP A 2 -14.77 18.51 13.61
N MET A 3 -15.77 18.74 12.77
CA MET A 3 -15.94 18.03 11.51
C MET A 3 -14.68 18.30 10.69
N LYS A 4 -13.70 17.39 10.76
CA LYS A 4 -12.52 17.42 9.89
C LYS A 4 -13.06 17.45 8.47
N LYS A 5 -12.87 18.60 7.81
CA LYS A 5 -13.24 18.84 6.41
C LYS A 5 -12.81 17.62 5.59
N PRO A 6 -13.68 17.05 4.73
CA PRO A 6 -13.31 15.87 3.97
C PRO A 6 -12.03 16.17 3.19
N LEU A 7 -11.05 15.27 3.32
CA LEU A 7 -9.77 15.38 2.64
C LEU A 7 -10.09 15.54 1.14
N ASN A 8 -9.70 16.66 0.53
CA ASN A 8 -9.83 16.82 -0.91
C ASN A 8 -8.66 16.08 -1.57
N PRO A 9 -8.88 14.91 -2.21
CA PRO A 9 -7.80 14.12 -2.77
C PRO A 9 -7.08 14.83 -3.92
N MET A 10 -7.66 15.89 -4.51
CA MET A 10 -7.04 16.67 -5.57
C MET A 10 -6.22 17.87 -5.08
N ALA A 11 -6.28 18.20 -3.78
CA ALA A 11 -5.53 19.33 -3.20
C ALA A 11 -4.18 18.90 -2.59
N VAL A 12 -3.94 17.60 -2.44
CA VAL A 12 -2.65 17.06 -2.02
C VAL A 12 -1.80 16.95 -3.28
N ALA A 13 -0.62 17.58 -3.28
CA ALA A 13 0.30 17.46 -4.39
C ALA A 13 0.55 15.97 -4.68
N PRO A 14 0.70 15.56 -5.95
CA PRO A 14 0.82 14.14 -6.32
C PRO A 14 2.00 13.41 -5.65
N HIS A 15 2.91 14.12 -5.01
CA HIS A 15 4.08 13.61 -4.29
C HIS A 15 3.97 13.70 -2.75
N SER A 16 2.83 14.13 -2.19
CA SER A 16 2.67 14.33 -0.74
C SER A 16 1.55 13.51 -0.11
N PHE A 17 1.06 12.47 -0.80
CA PHE A 17 0.31 11.44 -0.10
C PHE A 17 1.28 10.58 0.70
N PRO A 18 1.19 10.57 2.04
CA PRO A 18 2.05 9.71 2.82
C PRO A 18 1.70 8.26 2.48
N ALA A 19 2.72 7.42 2.26
CA ALA A 19 2.54 5.98 2.02
C ALA A 19 1.79 5.27 3.18
N TRP A 20 1.70 5.95 4.34
CA TRP A 20 1.03 5.50 5.55
C TRP A 20 0.10 6.58 6.07
N PRO A 21 -1.08 6.23 6.60
CA PRO A 21 -1.93 7.21 7.28
C PRO A 21 -1.18 7.80 8.49
N PRO A 22 -1.35 9.11 8.80
CA PRO A 22 -0.72 9.73 9.97
C PRO A 22 -1.21 9.15 11.31
N SER A 23 -2.33 8.43 11.31
CA SER A 23 -2.89 7.74 12.47
C SER A 23 -3.47 6.40 12.00
N PRO A 24 -2.67 5.32 11.91
CA PRO A 24 -3.16 4.01 11.50
C PRO A 24 -4.15 3.46 12.53
N MET A 25 -5.21 2.82 12.03
CA MET A 25 -6.26 2.20 12.82
C MET A 25 -6.01 0.70 12.89
N LEU A 26 -6.23 0.13 14.07
CA LEU A 26 -6.10 -1.31 14.27
C LEU A 26 -7.07 -2.07 13.35
N ALA A 27 -6.63 -3.25 12.89
CA ALA A 27 -7.40 -4.15 12.02
C ALA A 27 -7.85 -3.54 10.68
N HIS A 28 -7.17 -2.48 10.20
CA HIS A 28 -7.38 -1.92 8.87
C HIS A 28 -6.27 -2.36 7.92
N ALA A 29 -6.65 -2.69 6.69
CA ALA A 29 -5.70 -2.96 5.62
C ALA A 29 -5.29 -1.64 4.93
N TYR A 30 -4.00 -1.33 4.96
CA TYR A 30 -3.42 -0.20 4.24
C TYR A 30 -2.71 -0.73 2.99
N VAL A 31 -3.17 -0.28 1.82
CA VAL A 31 -2.64 -0.72 0.53
C VAL A 31 -1.66 0.34 0.02
N PRO A 32 -0.40 -0.03 -0.31
CA PRO A 32 0.56 0.90 -0.92
C PRO A 32 0.07 1.48 -2.25
N PHE A 33 0.50 2.71 -2.55
CA PHE A 33 0.20 3.35 -3.84
C PHE A 33 0.91 2.64 -4.99
N GLN A 34 0.15 2.40 -6.07
CA GLN A 34 0.59 1.69 -7.25
C GLN A 34 1.18 2.66 -8.29
N HIS A 35 2.44 2.48 -8.65
CA HIS A 35 3.14 3.36 -9.59
C HIS A 35 3.30 2.72 -10.97
N MET A 36 2.77 3.39 -11.99
CA MET A 36 2.95 2.95 -13.37
C MET A 36 4.38 3.27 -13.84
N GLY A 37 5.12 2.25 -14.29
CA GLY A 37 6.49 2.39 -14.83
C GLY A 37 7.50 1.38 -14.27
N ASN A 38 7.24 0.85 -13.07
CA ASN A 38 8.01 -0.25 -12.50
C ASN A 38 7.06 -1.40 -12.14
N ILE A 39 6.71 -2.21 -13.14
CA ILE A 39 5.79 -3.34 -13.00
C ILE A 39 6.48 -4.64 -13.37
N PHE A 40 6.01 -5.75 -12.79
CA PHE A 40 6.37 -7.09 -13.27
C PHE A 40 5.90 -7.30 -14.70
N ASN A 41 6.61 -8.16 -15.43
CA ASN A 41 6.12 -8.62 -16.72
C ASN A 41 4.81 -9.43 -16.55
N PRO A 42 4.01 -9.63 -17.62
CA PRO A 42 2.68 -10.25 -17.49
C PRO A 42 2.68 -11.64 -16.84
N MET A 43 3.65 -12.50 -17.17
CA MET A 43 3.71 -13.87 -16.64
C MET A 43 4.10 -13.89 -15.17
N GLU A 44 5.05 -13.05 -14.79
CA GLU A 44 5.46 -12.90 -13.39
C GLU A 44 4.35 -12.27 -12.55
N GLY A 45 3.68 -11.23 -13.07
CA GLY A 45 2.56 -10.59 -12.40
C GLY A 45 1.38 -11.54 -12.18
N LEU A 46 1.10 -12.41 -13.15
CA LEU A 46 0.12 -13.48 -13.02
C LEU A 46 0.51 -14.46 -11.90
N SER A 47 1.76 -14.92 -11.88
CA SER A 47 2.24 -15.84 -10.85
C SER A 47 2.23 -15.25 -9.44
N LYS A 48 2.47 -13.94 -9.32
CA LYS A 48 2.52 -13.21 -8.03
C LYS A 48 1.17 -12.68 -7.57
N GLY A 49 0.15 -12.70 -8.43
CA GLY A 49 -1.19 -12.15 -8.15
C GLY A 49 -1.27 -10.62 -8.21
N THR A 50 -0.21 -9.95 -8.65
CA THR A 50 -0.14 -8.49 -8.82
C THR A 50 0.95 -8.16 -9.83
N ILE A 51 0.73 -7.14 -10.67
CA ILE A 51 1.78 -6.57 -11.53
C ILE A 51 2.66 -5.56 -10.78
N PHE A 52 2.21 -5.08 -9.61
CA PHE A 52 2.86 -4.02 -8.85
C PHE A 52 3.78 -4.63 -7.77
N PRO A 53 5.11 -4.47 -7.86
CA PRO A 53 6.07 -4.99 -6.90
C PRO A 53 5.79 -4.56 -5.45
N GLU A 54 5.34 -3.33 -5.24
CA GLU A 54 4.99 -2.76 -3.94
C GLU A 54 3.84 -3.48 -3.23
N LEU A 55 3.01 -4.24 -3.96
CA LEU A 55 1.94 -5.04 -3.39
C LEU A 55 2.35 -6.50 -3.13
N TYR A 56 3.48 -6.95 -3.69
CA TYR A 56 3.91 -8.33 -3.57
C TYR A 56 4.58 -8.59 -2.22
N ARG A 57 3.82 -9.11 -1.27
CA ARG A 57 4.24 -9.39 0.11
C ARG A 57 3.98 -10.86 0.47
N PRO A 58 4.89 -11.80 0.12
CA PRO A 58 4.72 -13.21 0.43
C PRO A 58 4.80 -13.47 1.94
N TYR A 59 3.81 -14.19 2.47
CA TYR A 59 3.77 -14.58 3.89
C TYR A 59 4.98 -15.43 4.29
N GLY A 60 5.51 -15.22 5.49
CA GLY A 60 6.58 -16.02 6.08
C GLY A 60 7.99 -15.80 5.50
N VAL A 61 8.13 -14.95 4.48
CA VAL A 61 9.44 -14.49 3.99
C VAL A 61 9.82 -13.16 4.63
N ASP A 62 8.83 -12.31 4.86
CA ASP A 62 9.01 -11.01 5.51
C ASP A 62 9.13 -11.21 7.04
N PRO A 63 10.26 -10.84 7.67
CA PRO A 63 10.44 -10.96 9.12
C PRO A 63 9.35 -10.26 9.92
N GLU A 64 8.73 -9.20 9.36
CA GLU A 64 7.63 -8.45 9.98
C GLU A 64 6.33 -9.26 10.11
N TYR A 65 6.16 -10.31 9.28
CA TYR A 65 4.98 -11.18 9.26
C TYR A 65 5.33 -12.64 9.58
N THR A 66 6.45 -12.86 10.25
CA THR A 66 6.72 -14.15 10.87
C THR A 66 5.62 -14.38 11.90
N VAL A 67 4.85 -15.48 11.76
CA VAL A 67 3.94 -15.94 12.80
C VAL A 67 4.70 -15.93 14.12
N ASP A 68 4.19 -15.20 15.12
CA ASP A 68 4.78 -15.11 16.44
C ASP A 68 5.24 -16.52 16.88
N ALA A 69 6.56 -16.70 16.99
CA ALA A 69 7.15 -17.89 17.61
C ALA A 69 7.11 -17.74 19.14
#